data_AF-A0A2N8EMN4-F1
#
_entry.id   AF-A0A2N8EMN4-F1
#
_cell.length_a   1.000
_cell.length_b   1.000
_cell.length_c   1.000
_cell.angle_alpha   90.00
_cell.angle_beta   90.00
_cell.angle_gamma   90.00
#
_symmetry.space_group_name_H-M   'P 1'
#
loop_
_entity.id
_entity.type
_entity.pdbx_description
1 polymer ?
#
loop_
_entity_poly.entity_id
_entity_poly.type
_entity_poly.pdbx_seq_one_letter_code
_entity_poly.pdbx_strand_id
1 'polypeptide(L)'
;MNTRCCAVALLLALSGSVCAADTVVVLEPNPVGIWLITFGIAFLIAEAALPNYGVIGLGGIVMFVIGAVILSNTEVPVPLMIGLGLVSALLLIYLVIHAMKTRPRDIVSGDAGLLGSVTAVTSLQTGNAYGGWIHLQGEQWQVLSATPLQPGQRVRVVGRKGLLLQVAAADAAPGGE
;
A
#
# COMPACT_ATOMS: atom_id res chain seq x y z
N MET A 1 -30.10 -12.20 -4.62
CA MET A 1 -28.71 -12.21 -4.15
C MET A 1 -28.69 -11.86 -2.67
N ASN A 2 -28.59 -12.74 -1.67
CA ASN A 2 -28.52 -14.20 -1.60
C ASN A 2 -29.22 -14.63 -0.29
N THR A 3 -30.46 -15.11 -0.38
CA THR A 3 -31.22 -15.76 0.72
C THR A 3 -30.54 -17.03 1.24
N ARG A 4 -29.59 -17.57 0.47
CA ARG A 4 -28.75 -18.72 0.84
C ARG A 4 -27.72 -18.39 1.93
N CYS A 5 -27.33 -17.12 2.12
CA CYS A 5 -26.39 -16.75 3.20
C CYS A 5 -27.07 -16.76 4.57
N CYS A 6 -28.29 -16.22 4.67
CA CYS A 6 -29.05 -16.26 5.93
C CYS A 6 -29.44 -17.69 6.33
N ALA A 7 -29.75 -18.56 5.36
CA ALA A 7 -30.08 -19.95 5.64
C ALA A 7 -28.87 -20.74 6.20
N VAL A 8 -27.65 -20.48 5.71
CA VAL A 8 -26.43 -21.12 6.23
C VAL A 8 -26.07 -20.57 7.62
N ALA A 9 -26.29 -19.28 7.89
CA ALA A 9 -26.07 -18.69 9.22
C ALA A 9 -27.08 -19.19 10.27
N LEU A 10 -28.34 -19.43 9.89
CA LEU A 10 -29.35 -20.00 10.81
C LEU A 10 -29.18 -21.51 11.03
N LEU A 11 -28.73 -22.27 10.01
CA LEU A 11 -28.50 -23.71 10.15
C LEU A 11 -27.27 -24.03 11.00
N LEU A 12 -26.25 -23.18 11.01
CA LEU A 12 -25.08 -23.31 11.88
C LEU A 12 -25.38 -22.98 13.35
N ALA A 13 -26.43 -22.19 13.63
CA ALA A 13 -26.84 -21.84 15.00
C ALA A 13 -27.66 -22.93 15.70
N LEU A 14 -28.20 -23.92 14.97
CA LEU A 14 -29.09 -24.96 15.51
C LEU A 14 -28.39 -26.31 15.77
N SER A 15 -27.16 -26.52 15.30
CA SER A 15 -26.41 -27.79 15.52
C SER A 15 -25.64 -27.86 16.85
N GLY A 16 -25.77 -26.88 17.74
CA GLY A 16 -25.03 -26.85 19.00
C GLY A 16 -25.73 -27.48 20.21
N SER A 17 -26.96 -27.98 20.06
CA SER A 17 -27.83 -28.29 21.20
C SER A 17 -28.29 -29.76 21.26
N VAL A 18 -27.36 -30.72 21.21
CA VAL A 18 -27.50 -32.02 21.88
C VAL A 18 -26.09 -32.57 22.10
N CYS A 19 -25.65 -32.58 23.35
CA CYS A 19 -24.93 -33.67 24.01
C CYS A 19 -24.59 -33.23 25.45
N ALA A 20 -25.53 -33.48 26.36
CA ALA A 20 -25.26 -33.53 27.78
C ALA A 20 -24.80 -34.95 28.12
N ALA A 21 -23.56 -35.10 28.59
CA ALA A 21 -23.06 -36.16 29.49
C ALA A 21 -21.56 -36.40 29.27
N ASP A 22 -20.76 -35.37 29.47
CA ASP A 22 -19.44 -35.53 30.04
C ASP A 22 -19.29 -34.36 31.01
N THR A 23 -18.71 -34.61 32.18
CA THR A 23 -18.27 -33.53 33.05
C THR A 23 -17.16 -32.80 32.30
N VAL A 24 -17.56 -31.90 31.40
CA VAL A 24 -16.67 -30.91 30.82
C VAL A 24 -16.20 -30.15 32.04
N VAL A 25 -14.99 -30.44 32.49
CA VAL A 25 -14.20 -29.49 33.24
C VAL A 25 -14.16 -28.29 32.32
N VAL A 26 -15.09 -27.36 32.53
CA VAL A 26 -15.06 -26.05 31.89
C VAL A 26 -13.84 -25.43 32.51
N LEU A 27 -12.70 -25.69 31.90
CA LEU A 27 -11.47 -25.02 32.21
C LEU A 27 -11.76 -23.57 31.84
N GLU A 28 -12.21 -22.81 32.85
CA GLU A 28 -12.81 -21.49 32.65
C GLU A 28 -11.85 -20.68 31.77
N PRO A 29 -12.21 -20.43 30.50
CA PRO A 29 -11.30 -19.77 29.60
C PRO A 29 -11.06 -18.39 30.18
N ASN A 30 -9.79 -18.00 30.31
CA ASN A 30 -9.45 -16.73 30.94
C ASN A 30 -10.18 -15.59 30.21
N PRO A 31 -11.16 -14.92 30.85
CA PRO A 31 -12.02 -13.95 30.19
C PRO A 31 -11.20 -12.77 29.65
N VAL A 32 -10.05 -12.49 30.28
CA VAL A 32 -9.10 -11.48 29.84
C VAL A 32 -8.58 -11.78 28.43
N GLY A 33 -8.25 -13.04 28.12
CA GLY A 33 -7.77 -13.44 26.80
C GLY A 33 -8.80 -13.21 25.70
N ILE A 34 -10.07 -13.52 25.99
CA ILE A 34 -11.19 -13.31 25.07
C ILE A 34 -11.38 -11.81 24.78
N TRP A 35 -11.42 -10.98 25.82
CA TRP A 35 -11.53 -9.52 25.65
C TRP A 35 -10.37 -8.94 24.84
N LEU A 36 -9.13 -9.38 25.11
CA LEU A 36 -7.94 -8.92 24.37
C LEU A 36 -8.00 -9.28 22.87
N ILE A 37 -8.48 -10.47 22.53
CA ILE A 37 -8.66 -10.88 21.13
C ILE A 37 -9.73 -10.01 20.46
N THR A 38 -10.87 -9.79 21.11
CA THR A 38 -11.95 -8.94 20.57
C THR A 38 -11.48 -7.51 20.34
N PHE A 39 -10.76 -6.92 21.30
CA PHE A 39 -10.17 -5.59 21.15
C PHE A 39 -9.10 -5.55 20.05
N GLY A 40 -8.26 -6.59 19.94
CA GLY A 40 -7.27 -6.71 18.88
C GLY A 40 -7.90 -6.69 17.49
N ILE A 41 -8.98 -7.46 17.29
CA ILE A 41 -9.75 -7.46 16.03
C ILE A 41 -10.41 -6.11 15.78
N ALA A 42 -11.01 -5.49 16.80
CA ALA A 42 -11.63 -4.17 16.67
C ALA A 42 -10.62 -3.10 16.23
N PHE A 43 -9.39 -3.12 16.78
CA PHE A 43 -8.33 -2.20 16.35
C PHE A 43 -7.83 -2.47 14.93
N LEU A 44 -7.76 -3.73 14.50
CA LEU A 44 -7.43 -4.07 13.11
C LEU A 44 -8.50 -3.57 12.13
N ILE A 45 -9.78 -3.66 12.51
CA ILE A 45 -10.89 -3.10 11.71
C ILE A 45 -10.83 -1.57 11.71
N ALA A 46 -10.53 -0.94 12.85
CA ALA A 46 -10.39 0.51 12.96
C ALA A 46 -9.26 1.05 12.09
N GLU A 47 -8.13 0.33 12.03
CA GLU A 47 -7.01 0.63 11.11
C GLU A 47 -7.42 0.50 9.64
N ALA A 48 -8.30 -0.45 9.28
CA ALA A 48 -8.78 -0.58 7.90
C ALA A 48 -9.76 0.56 7.51
N ALA A 49 -10.46 1.14 8.50
CA ALA A 49 -11.42 2.22 8.30
C ALA A 49 -10.77 3.62 8.25
N LEU A 50 -9.60 3.79 8.88
CA LEU A 50 -8.88 5.06 8.95
C LEU A 50 -7.53 4.91 8.22
N PRO A 51 -7.18 5.78 7.25
CA PRO A 51 -5.86 5.79 6.62
C PRO A 51 -4.82 6.42 7.58
N ASN A 52 -4.72 5.88 8.79
CA ASN A 52 -3.76 6.29 9.80
C ASN A 52 -2.50 5.43 9.68
N TYR A 53 -1.35 5.95 10.09
CA TYR A 53 -0.04 5.35 9.86
C TYR A 53 0.22 4.07 10.71
N GLY A 54 -0.45 2.94 10.50
CA GLY A 54 -0.03 1.62 11.01
C GLY A 54 -0.10 1.39 12.52
N VAL A 55 -0.20 2.44 13.34
CA VAL A 55 -0.03 2.39 14.80
C VAL A 55 -1.19 1.66 15.47
N ILE A 56 -2.43 1.91 15.02
CA ILE A 56 -3.62 1.28 15.62
C ILE A 56 -3.65 -0.20 15.24
N GLY A 57 -3.29 -0.52 14.00
CA GLY A 57 -3.10 -1.89 13.53
C GLY A 57 -2.02 -2.65 14.32
N LEU A 58 -0.88 -2.02 14.58
CA LEU A 58 0.19 -2.63 15.38
C LEU A 58 -0.26 -2.94 16.80
N GLY A 59 -0.99 -2.02 17.44
CA GLY A 59 -1.61 -2.25 18.75
C GLY A 59 -2.61 -3.41 18.73
N GLY A 60 -3.39 -3.53 17.65
CA GLY A 60 -4.33 -4.64 17.44
C GLY A 60 -3.65 -6.01 17.37
N ILE A 61 -2.53 -6.10 16.66
CA ILE A 61 -1.73 -7.34 16.56
C ILE A 61 -1.17 -7.72 17.94
N VAL A 62 -0.60 -6.77 18.68
CA VAL A 62 -0.02 -7.03 20.00
C VAL A 62 -1.09 -7.53 20.97
N MET A 63 -2.25 -6.87 21.02
CA MET A 63 -3.39 -7.28 21.84
C MET A 63 -3.89 -8.68 21.45
N PHE A 64 -3.99 -8.97 20.15
CA PHE A 64 -4.39 -10.28 19.65
C PHE A 64 -3.43 -11.39 20.06
N VAL A 65 -2.12 -11.18 19.90
CA VAL A 65 -1.07 -12.16 20.27
C VAL A 65 -1.06 -12.40 21.77
N ILE A 66 -1.17 -11.35 22.60
CA ILE A 66 -1.21 -11.50 24.06
C ILE A 66 -2.47 -12.29 24.46
N GLY A 67 -3.63 -11.97 23.90
CA GLY A 67 -4.88 -12.70 24.16
C GLY A 67 -4.78 -14.17 23.73
N ALA A 68 -4.17 -14.44 22.57
CA ALA A 68 -3.91 -15.77 22.04
C ALA A 68 -3.00 -16.62 22.96
N VAL A 69 -1.94 -16.02 23.51
CA VAL A 69 -1.02 -16.66 24.46
C VAL A 69 -1.72 -16.95 25.79
N ILE A 70 -2.50 -15.99 26.31
CA ILE A 70 -3.28 -16.16 27.54
C ILE A 70 -4.27 -17.33 27.39
N LEU A 71 -4.89 -17.47 26.21
CA LEU A 71 -5.83 -18.55 25.93
C LEU A 71 -5.12 -19.90 25.71
N SER A 72 -3.93 -19.91 25.11
CA SER A 72 -3.16 -21.15 24.84
C SER A 72 -2.52 -21.78 26.08
N ASN A 73 -2.37 -21.03 27.18
CA ASN A 73 -1.92 -21.60 28.47
C ASN A 73 -3.01 -22.42 29.20
N THR A 74 -4.16 -22.58 28.54
CA THR A 74 -5.31 -23.38 28.93
C THR A 74 -5.29 -24.58 27.99
N GLU A 75 -5.52 -25.83 28.44
CA GLU A 75 -5.52 -27.02 27.56
C GLU A 75 -6.58 -26.89 26.47
N VAL A 76 -6.20 -26.25 25.35
CA VAL A 76 -7.13 -25.78 24.35
C VAL A 76 -7.42 -26.90 23.35
N PRO A 77 -8.70 -27.20 23.08
CA PRO A 77 -9.09 -28.20 22.10
C PRO A 77 -8.43 -27.95 20.74
N VAL A 78 -7.96 -29.01 20.09
CA VAL A 78 -7.27 -28.98 18.79
C VAL A 78 -7.95 -28.06 17.74
N PRO A 79 -9.30 -28.00 17.62
CA PRO A 79 -9.96 -27.08 16.68
C PRO A 79 -9.69 -25.59 16.95
N LEU A 80 -9.54 -25.21 18.22
CA LEU A 80 -9.25 -23.83 18.62
C LEU A 80 -7.82 -23.45 18.25
N MET A 81 -6.87 -24.38 18.39
CA MET A 81 -5.47 -24.20 18.03
C MET A 81 -5.31 -24.03 16.51
N ILE A 82 -6.06 -24.81 15.71
CA ILE A 82 -6.13 -24.65 14.25
C ILE A 82 -6.75 -23.30 13.88
N GLY A 83 -7.86 -22.92 14.53
CA GLY A 83 -8.52 -21.64 14.30
C GLY A 83 -7.60 -20.45 14.59
N LEU A 84 -6.88 -20.49 15.71
CA LEU A 84 -5.95 -19.45 16.12
C LEU A 84 -4.75 -19.35 15.17
N GLY A 85 -4.17 -20.48 14.79
CA GLY A 85 -3.11 -20.53 13.78
C GLY A 85 -3.56 -19.98 12.43
N LEU A 86 -4.78 -20.28 12.00
CA LEU A 86 -5.35 -19.76 10.75
C LEU A 86 -5.54 -18.24 10.81
N VAL A 87 -6.04 -17.71 11.93
CA VAL A 87 -6.20 -16.26 12.12
C VAL A 87 -4.84 -15.57 12.14
N SER A 88 -3.85 -16.10 12.86
CA SER A 88 -2.48 -15.57 12.85
C SER A 88 -1.84 -15.59 11.46
N ALA A 89 -2.03 -16.66 10.69
CA ALA A 89 -1.53 -16.74 9.32
C ALA A 89 -2.22 -15.73 8.39
N LEU A 90 -3.54 -15.59 8.49
CA LEU A 90 -4.31 -14.60 7.73
C LEU A 90 -3.89 -13.17 8.09
N LEU A 91 -3.65 -12.90 9.37
CA LEU A 91 -3.13 -11.62 9.84
C LEU A 91 -1.75 -11.33 9.23
N LEU A 92 -0.85 -12.31 9.23
CA LEU A 92 0.48 -12.18 8.61
C LEU A 92 0.39 -11.91 7.11
N ILE A 93 -0.47 -12.65 6.39
CA ILE A 93 -0.71 -12.46 4.96
C ILE A 93 -1.27 -11.06 4.70
N TYR A 94 -2.25 -10.64 5.50
CA TYR A 94 -2.84 -9.30 5.41
C TYR A 94 -1.78 -8.21 5.62
N LEU A 95 -0.92 -8.36 6.63
CA LEU A 95 0.18 -7.43 6.89
C LEU A 95 1.21 -7.41 5.77
N VAL A 96 1.54 -8.55 5.17
CA VAL A 96 2.46 -8.62 4.03
C VAL A 96 1.85 -7.96 2.80
N ILE A 97 0.59 -8.23 2.47
CA ILE A 97 -0.13 -7.59 1.36
C ILE A 97 -0.20 -6.08 1.58
N HIS A 98 -0.54 -5.65 2.80
CA HIS A 98 -0.62 -4.25 3.14
C HIS A 98 0.76 -3.60 3.12
N ALA A 99 1.80 -4.24 3.65
CA ALA A 99 3.19 -3.77 3.60
C ALA A 99 3.72 -3.64 2.16
N MET A 100 3.33 -4.57 1.28
CA MET A 100 3.62 -4.47 -0.16
C MET A 100 2.87 -3.31 -0.82
N LYS A 101 1.66 -2.98 -0.34
CA LYS A 101 0.84 -1.88 -0.84
C LYS A 101 1.25 -0.51 -0.25
N THR A 102 1.79 -0.49 0.97
CA THR A 102 2.42 0.67 1.63
C THR A 102 3.89 0.80 1.32
N ARG A 103 4.44 -0.03 0.43
CA ARG A 103 5.64 0.33 -0.28
C ARG A 103 5.16 1.21 -1.43
N PRO A 104 5.14 2.56 -1.30
CA PRO A 104 5.15 3.39 -2.47
C PRO A 104 6.40 2.97 -3.23
N ARG A 105 6.19 2.15 -4.25
CA ARG A 105 7.12 1.99 -5.34
C ARG A 105 7.00 3.23 -6.22
N ASP A 106 6.94 4.40 -5.59
CA ASP A 106 7.23 5.65 -6.23
C ASP A 106 8.76 5.74 -6.29
N ILE A 107 9.27 4.99 -7.27
CA ILE A 107 10.19 5.60 -8.22
C ILE A 107 9.37 6.53 -9.14
N VAL A 108 8.48 7.34 -8.57
CA VAL A 108 7.96 8.56 -9.17
C VAL A 108 8.85 9.65 -8.58
N SER A 109 10.15 9.51 -8.86
CA SER A 109 10.95 10.69 -9.11
C SER A 109 10.15 11.54 -10.10
N GLY A 110 10.17 12.87 -9.95
CA GLY A 110 9.55 13.80 -10.89
C GLY A 110 9.86 13.56 -12.38
N ASP A 111 10.78 12.65 -12.72
CA ASP A 111 11.02 12.08 -14.06
C ASP A 111 9.76 11.78 -14.89
N ALA A 112 8.79 11.06 -14.33
CA ALA A 112 7.69 10.51 -15.13
C ALA A 112 6.75 11.60 -15.69
N GLY A 113 6.68 12.77 -15.05
CA GLY A 113 5.94 13.93 -15.54
C GLY A 113 6.76 14.86 -16.43
N LEU A 114 8.10 14.80 -16.37
CA LEU A 114 8.97 15.65 -17.18
C LEU A 114 9.13 15.09 -18.59
N LEU A 115 9.22 13.76 -18.74
CA LEU A 115 9.32 13.09 -20.04
C LEU A 115 8.06 13.32 -20.89
N GLY A 116 8.23 13.82 -22.12
CA GLY A 116 7.14 14.14 -23.05
C GLY A 116 6.52 15.53 -22.88
N SER A 117 6.85 16.25 -21.81
CA SER A 117 6.39 17.63 -21.62
C SER A 117 6.97 18.57 -22.68
N VAL A 118 6.12 19.44 -23.21
CA VAL A 118 6.50 20.48 -24.17
C VAL A 118 6.57 21.80 -23.43
N THR A 119 7.73 22.46 -23.46
CA THR A 119 7.94 23.77 -22.84
C THR A 119 8.75 24.67 -23.76
N ALA A 120 8.76 25.97 -23.47
CA ALA A 120 9.52 26.95 -24.22
C ALA A 120 10.89 27.18 -23.56
N VAL A 121 11.93 27.29 -24.39
CA VAL A 121 13.27 27.69 -23.92
C VAL A 121 13.21 29.09 -23.36
N THR A 122 13.57 29.25 -22.08
CA THR A 122 13.55 30.55 -21.39
C THR A 122 14.82 31.35 -21.66
N SER A 123 15.98 30.68 -21.64
CA SER A 123 17.27 31.32 -21.91
C SER A 123 18.25 30.32 -22.50
N LEU A 124 19.22 30.80 -23.27
CA LEU A 124 20.33 29.99 -23.77
C LEU A 124 21.51 30.05 -22.81
N GLN A 125 22.29 28.99 -22.77
CA GLN A 125 23.55 29.00 -22.03
C GLN A 125 24.56 29.89 -22.77
N THR A 126 25.15 30.87 -22.07
CA THR A 126 26.11 31.81 -22.65
C THR A 126 27.26 31.06 -23.32
N GLY A 127 27.40 31.22 -24.65
CA GLY A 127 28.45 30.57 -25.44
C GLY A 127 28.13 29.16 -25.97
N ASN A 128 26.92 28.62 -25.73
CA ASN A 128 26.52 27.32 -26.26
C ASN A 128 25.08 27.34 -26.82
N ALA A 129 24.93 27.24 -28.14
CA ALA A 129 23.63 27.17 -28.81
C ALA A 129 22.87 25.85 -28.56
N TYR A 130 23.53 24.81 -28.04
CA TYR A 130 22.95 23.49 -27.79
C TYR A 130 22.43 23.32 -26.35
N GLY A 131 22.77 24.26 -25.46
CA GLY A 131 22.41 24.24 -24.05
C GLY A 131 21.51 25.41 -23.69
N GLY A 132 20.53 25.19 -22.83
CA GLY A 132 19.62 26.24 -22.39
C GLY A 132 18.96 25.95 -21.05
N TRP A 133 18.03 26.81 -20.70
CA TRP A 133 17.22 26.73 -19.50
C TRP A 133 15.74 26.72 -19.89
N ILE A 134 14.98 25.83 -19.28
CA ILE A 134 13.52 25.79 -19.40
C ILE A 134 12.91 25.97 -18.03
N HIS A 135 11.70 26.52 -18.00
CA HIS A 135 10.86 26.50 -16.82
C HIS A 135 9.82 25.39 -16.96
N LEU A 136 9.80 24.44 -16.04
CA LEU A 136 8.90 23.30 -16.06
C LEU A 136 8.49 22.96 -14.63
N GLN A 137 7.18 22.81 -14.40
CA GLN A 137 6.62 22.50 -13.07
C GLN A 137 7.02 23.48 -11.94
N GLY A 138 7.25 24.76 -12.26
CA GLY A 138 7.66 25.76 -11.26
C GLY A 138 9.16 25.84 -11.01
N GLU A 139 9.95 24.98 -11.64
CA GLU A 139 11.41 24.88 -11.46
C GLU A 139 12.17 25.24 -12.74
N GLN A 140 13.39 25.77 -12.59
CA GLN A 140 14.30 25.98 -13.72
C GLN A 140 15.19 24.76 -13.93
N TRP A 141 15.10 24.17 -15.11
CA TRP A 141 15.86 22.99 -15.50
C TRP A 141 16.86 23.32 -16.61
N GLN A 142 18.06 22.75 -16.49
CA GLN A 142 19.07 22.83 -17.54
C GLN A 142 18.75 21.80 -18.63
N VAL A 143 18.75 22.25 -19.88
CA VAL A 143 18.46 21.40 -21.04
C VAL A 143 19.62 21.33 -22.01
N LEU A 144 19.73 20.19 -22.67
CA LEU A 144 20.65 19.96 -23.78
C LEU A 144 19.88 19.44 -24.98
N SER A 145 20.12 20.02 -26.15
CA SER A 145 19.54 19.60 -27.43
C SER A 145 20.64 19.16 -28.40
N ALA A 146 20.31 18.24 -29.30
CA ALA A 146 21.19 17.87 -30.41
C ALA A 146 21.21 18.93 -31.52
N THR A 147 20.17 19.77 -31.59
CA THR A 147 20.03 20.88 -32.53
C THR A 147 20.16 22.23 -31.81
N PRO A 148 20.64 23.29 -32.49
CA PRO A 148 20.74 24.61 -31.89
C PRO A 148 19.36 25.12 -31.47
N LEU A 149 19.26 25.56 -30.22
CA LEU A 149 18.04 26.08 -29.60
C LEU A 149 17.95 27.59 -29.75
N GLN A 150 16.72 28.10 -29.83
CA GLN A 150 16.43 29.53 -29.79
C GLN A 150 15.56 29.87 -28.56
N PRO A 151 15.77 31.05 -27.94
CA PRO A 151 14.90 31.51 -26.86
C PRO A 151 13.45 31.63 -27.38
N GLY A 152 12.50 31.09 -26.62
CA GLY A 152 11.08 31.01 -26.99
C GLY A 152 10.70 29.79 -27.87
N GLN A 153 11.66 29.00 -28.34
CA GLN A 153 11.38 27.80 -29.13
C GLN A 153 10.72 26.72 -28.27
N ARG A 154 9.70 26.04 -28.83
CA ARG A 154 9.04 24.90 -28.18
C ARG A 154 9.90 23.64 -28.33
N VAL A 155 10.22 23.04 -27.20
CA VAL A 155 11.01 21.81 -27.12
C VAL A 155 10.26 20.76 -26.31
N ARG A 156 10.40 19.49 -26.71
CA ARG A 156 9.86 18.33 -26.01
C ARG A 156 10.99 17.64 -25.25
N VAL A 157 10.76 17.32 -23.98
CA VAL A 157 11.70 16.52 -23.18
C VAL A 157 11.67 15.07 -23.66
N VAL A 158 12.82 14.58 -24.12
CA VAL A 158 13.01 13.21 -24.63
C VAL A 158 13.75 12.31 -23.65
N GLY A 159 14.44 12.87 -22.66
CA GLY A 159 15.16 12.08 -21.66
C GLY A 159 15.69 12.93 -20.51
N ARG A 160 16.12 12.27 -19.45
CA ARG A 160 16.78 12.90 -18.28
C ARG A 160 18.11 12.22 -18.00
N LYS A 161 19.14 13.03 -17.71
CA LYS A 161 20.43 12.59 -17.18
C LYS A 161 20.72 13.41 -15.91
N GLY A 162 20.25 12.93 -14.76
CA GLY A 162 20.44 13.62 -13.47
C GLY A 162 19.74 14.97 -13.42
N LEU A 163 20.49 16.08 -13.43
CA LEU A 163 19.94 17.45 -13.43
C LEU A 163 19.81 18.05 -14.83
N LEU A 164 20.25 17.32 -15.87
CA LEU A 164 20.18 17.73 -17.27
C LEU A 164 19.01 17.02 -17.95
N LEU A 165 18.14 17.78 -18.61
CA LEU A 165 17.09 17.25 -19.46
C LEU A 165 17.53 17.28 -20.92
N GLN A 166 17.39 16.15 -21.60
CA GLN A 166 17.55 16.09 -23.05
C GLN A 166 16.25 16.52 -23.70
N VAL A 167 16.34 17.48 -24.61
CA VAL A 167 15.18 18.03 -25.32
C VAL A 167 15.39 17.96 -26.83
N ALA A 168 14.30 17.75 -27.56
CA ALA A 168 14.27 17.83 -29.01
C ALA A 168 13.30 18.95 -29.43
N ALA A 169 13.60 19.62 -30.54
CA ALA A 169 12.70 20.63 -31.10
C ALA A 169 11.34 19.98 -31.40
N ALA A 170 10.25 20.51 -30.83
CA ALA A 170 8.91 19.97 -31.06
C ALA A 170 8.42 20.23 -32.50
N ASP A 171 9.06 21.18 -33.19
CA ASP A 171 8.78 21.60 -34.56
C ASP A 171 9.61 20.84 -35.61
N ALA A 172 10.59 20.04 -35.18
CA ALA A 172 11.27 19.14 -36.10
C ALA A 172 10.31 18.01 -36.44
N ALA A 173 9.61 18.16 -37.58
CA ALA A 173 8.92 17.07 -38.24
C ALA A 173 9.81 15.82 -38.23
N PRO A 174 9.25 14.61 -38.01
CA PRO A 174 10.03 13.38 -38.11
C PRO A 174 10.50 13.27 -39.56
N GLY A 175 11.73 13.73 -39.83
CA GLY A 175 12.44 13.50 -41.08
C GLY A 175 12.64 12.00 -41.20
N GLY A 176 11.92 11.43 -42.16
CA GLY A 176 11.77 10.00 -42.32
C GLY A 176 13.04 9.25 -42.69
N GLU A 177 12.93 7.95 -42.47
CA GLU A 177 13.52 6.90 -43.32
C GLU A 177 12.38 5.97 -43.73
#